data_AF-A0A3D3L9L6-F1
#
_entry.id   AF-A0A3D3L9L6-F1
#
_cell.length_a   1.000
_cell.length_b   1.000
_cell.length_c   1.000
_cell.angle_alpha   90.00
_cell.angle_beta   90.00
_cell.angle_gamma   90.00
#
_symmetry.space_group_name_H-M   'P 1'
#
loop_
_entity.id
_entity.type
_entity.pdbx_description
1 polymer ?
#
loop_
_entity_poly.entity_id
_entity_poly.type
_entity_poly.pdbx_seq_one_letter_code
_entity_poly.pdbx_strand_id
1 'polypeptide(L)'
;MTLLFRAALTVCVLAGSLAAQTPALPLSAPPSPADAPSPEVLALRLSKTTPLGKKPDWSGLDAYQGVFTRAEFESAWREIYSTESGLPAPLKILADTVEVPTGQPLTPVKHIAFRPEGAPRPPQPARYWRAVEELPPQAGRPVLSDLKIALDPGHIGGAWARMEERFLSFQPGEAIQEGDLALITARVLQERLAALGAEVVLVREQPEPVTLQRPGDLMAEAAEILKEMGILNPAQSYEGLAGDAKSQTLQWQAEKLFYRVSEIHARAGRVNERIKPDLVLCLHLNAESWGAAEAPQFSPQNHLHILVNGCYSAVELEQADVRFEMLRRIFQRAHEQELPLAAAVADGMAFATGLPAYVYTTPNARRAAGNAHVYARNLLANRLYECPVVYLEPYVMNHEETYRRLIHGHWLGRTLIGGRLQTSALEDYAHGVVHGLTAYYQKHRRP
;
A
#
# COMPACT_ATOMS: atom_id res chain seq x y z
N MET A 1 -28.42 28.14 -57.94
CA MET A 1 -28.99 28.44 -56.60
C MET A 1 -29.30 27.13 -55.92
N THR A 2 -28.29 26.54 -55.26
CA THR A 2 -28.14 26.48 -53.78
C THR A 2 -28.95 25.30 -53.21
N LEU A 3 -28.43 24.07 -53.25
CA LEU A 3 -27.64 23.39 -52.19
C LEU A 3 -28.26 23.55 -50.79
N LEU A 4 -28.66 22.43 -50.17
CA LEU A 4 -28.04 21.93 -48.93
C LEU A 4 -28.71 20.65 -48.42
N PHE A 5 -27.97 19.55 -48.57
CA PHE A 5 -28.07 18.36 -47.73
C PHE A 5 -27.83 18.75 -46.26
N ARG A 6 -28.72 18.34 -45.34
CA ARG A 6 -28.42 18.35 -43.90
C ARG A 6 -28.07 16.94 -43.46
N ALA A 7 -26.78 16.70 -43.30
CA ALA A 7 -26.23 15.60 -42.53
C ALA A 7 -26.59 15.79 -41.05
N ALA A 8 -27.19 14.77 -40.44
CA ALA A 8 -27.31 14.68 -38.99
C ALA A 8 -25.95 14.24 -38.43
N LEU A 9 -25.23 15.19 -37.83
CA LEU A 9 -23.98 14.94 -37.14
C LEU A 9 -24.31 14.42 -35.73
N THR A 10 -24.14 13.12 -35.50
CA THR A 10 -24.13 12.53 -34.16
C THR A 10 -22.88 13.02 -33.42
N VAL A 11 -23.05 13.95 -32.48
CA VAL A 11 -21.97 14.35 -31.57
C VAL A 11 -21.95 13.35 -30.41
N CYS A 12 -21.00 12.41 -30.47
CA CYS A 12 -20.56 11.66 -29.30
C CYS A 12 -19.88 12.62 -28.33
N VAL A 13 -20.54 12.96 -27.23
CA VAL A 13 -19.91 13.63 -26.10
C VAL A 13 -19.14 12.56 -25.30
N LEU A 14 -17.83 12.52 -25.53
CA LEU A 14 -16.88 11.84 -24.65
C LEU A 14 -16.88 12.56 -23.29
N ALA A 15 -17.61 12.02 -22.31
CA ALA A 15 -17.50 12.43 -20.92
C ALA A 15 -16.20 11.85 -20.34
N GLY A 16 -15.12 12.61 -20.48
CA GLY A 16 -13.86 12.36 -19.79
C GLY A 16 -14.04 12.51 -18.29
N SER A 17 -13.49 11.55 -17.54
CA SER A 17 -13.39 11.56 -16.09
C SER A 17 -12.61 12.78 -15.60
N LEU A 18 -13.32 13.80 -15.11
CA LEU A 18 -12.74 14.88 -14.32
C LEU A 18 -12.49 14.35 -12.91
N ALA A 19 -11.29 13.80 -12.70
CA ALA A 19 -10.65 13.91 -11.40
C ALA A 19 -10.60 15.40 -11.06
N ALA A 20 -11.06 15.78 -9.87
CA ALA A 20 -10.97 17.15 -9.38
C ALA A 20 -9.50 17.60 -9.45
N GLN A 21 -9.18 18.38 -10.49
CA GLN A 21 -7.92 19.07 -10.63
C GLN A 21 -7.99 20.26 -9.70
N THR A 22 -7.24 20.20 -8.60
CA THR A 22 -6.84 21.42 -7.90
C THR A 22 -6.21 22.37 -8.93
N PRO A 23 -6.66 23.63 -9.04
CA PRO A 23 -6.04 24.58 -9.94
C PRO A 23 -4.54 24.69 -9.60
N ALA A 24 -3.70 24.47 -10.60
CA ALA A 24 -2.28 24.73 -10.48
C ALA A 24 -2.08 26.20 -10.13
N LEU A 25 -1.53 26.47 -8.95
CA LEU A 25 -0.99 27.79 -8.62
C LEU A 25 0.02 28.16 -9.71
N PRO A 26 0.04 29.41 -10.18
CA PRO A 26 1.03 29.85 -11.17
C PRO A 26 2.43 29.52 -10.65
N LEU A 27 3.26 28.90 -11.50
CA LEU A 27 4.67 28.67 -11.21
C LEU A 27 5.31 30.02 -10.84
N SER A 28 5.54 30.23 -9.55
CA SER A 28 6.42 31.28 -9.08
C SER A 28 7.79 31.07 -9.71
N ALA A 29 8.42 32.15 -10.17
CA ALA A 29 9.81 32.13 -10.63
C ALA A 29 10.70 31.39 -9.60
N PRO A 30 11.76 30.69 -10.03
CA PRO A 30 12.66 30.03 -9.10
C PRO A 30 13.15 31.06 -8.07
N PRO A 31 13.13 30.74 -6.77
CA PRO A 31 13.56 31.66 -5.73
C PRO A 31 14.99 32.13 -6.01
N SER A 32 15.23 33.41 -5.79
CA SER A 32 16.57 33.99 -5.88
C SER A 32 17.46 33.30 -4.83
N PRO A 33 18.79 33.16 -5.01
CA PRO A 33 19.69 32.54 -4.03
C PRO A 33 19.65 33.18 -2.61
N ALA A 34 18.99 34.34 -2.48
CA ALA A 34 18.72 35.03 -1.22
C ALA A 34 17.49 34.52 -0.43
N ASP A 35 16.69 33.59 -0.99
CA ASP A 35 15.45 33.08 -0.38
C ASP A 35 15.58 31.64 0.18
N ALA A 36 16.79 31.13 0.39
CA ALA A 36 16.97 29.84 1.06
C ALA A 36 16.44 29.93 2.50
N PRO A 37 15.54 29.01 2.93
CA PRO A 37 15.03 29.03 4.29
C PRO A 37 16.18 28.96 5.29
N SER A 38 16.07 29.70 6.39
CA SER A 38 17.08 29.63 7.45
C SER A 38 17.24 28.17 7.92
N PRO A 39 18.43 27.78 8.42
CA PRO A 39 18.64 26.44 8.94
C PRO A 39 17.59 25.99 9.96
N GLU A 40 17.07 26.92 10.77
CA GLU A 40 15.99 26.67 11.74
C GLU A 40 14.65 26.37 11.07
N VAL A 41 14.27 27.13 10.04
CA VAL A 41 13.03 26.90 9.28
C VAL A 41 13.11 25.56 8.54
N LEU A 42 14.27 25.24 7.96
CA LEU A 42 14.50 23.96 7.30
C LEU A 42 14.44 22.80 8.31
N ALA A 43 15.07 22.93 9.48
CA ALA A 43 15.01 21.93 10.53
C ALA A 43 13.57 21.71 11.01
N LEU A 44 12.80 22.77 11.24
CA LEU A 44 11.41 22.67 11.65
C LEU A 44 10.56 21.97 10.59
N ARG A 45 10.70 22.34 9.31
CA ARG A 45 10.01 21.68 8.19
C ARG A 45 10.32 20.19 8.15
N LEU A 46 11.60 19.83 8.26
CA LEU A 46 12.06 18.44 8.22
C LEU A 46 11.77 17.66 9.50
N SER A 47 11.36 18.32 10.58
CA SER A 47 10.98 17.67 11.84
C SER A 47 9.52 17.18 11.87
N LYS A 48 8.70 17.63 10.90
CA LYS A 48 7.29 17.22 10.79
C LYS A 48 7.17 15.72 10.54
N THR A 49 6.09 15.14 11.03
CA THR A 49 5.71 13.74 10.80
C THR A 49 4.36 13.68 10.12
N THR A 50 4.07 12.56 9.47
CA THR A 50 2.72 12.30 8.96
C THR A 50 1.68 12.26 10.10
N PRO A 51 0.38 12.39 9.81
CA PRO A 51 -0.66 12.30 10.83
C PRO A 51 -0.53 11.01 11.66
N LEU A 52 -0.56 11.14 12.99
CA LEU A 52 -0.34 10.06 13.96
C LEU A 52 1.03 9.34 13.84
N GLY A 53 1.93 9.86 13.00
CA GLY A 53 3.30 9.40 12.85
C GLY A 53 4.11 9.60 14.14
N LYS A 54 5.05 8.68 14.39
CA LYS A 54 5.93 8.77 15.56
C LYS A 54 7.18 9.56 15.19
N LYS A 55 7.66 10.39 16.11
CA LYS A 55 8.98 11.03 15.95
C LYS A 55 10.05 9.93 15.85
N PRO A 56 10.90 9.96 14.80
CA PRO A 56 11.94 8.95 14.64
C PRO A 56 12.97 8.96 15.77
N ASP A 57 13.40 7.76 16.15
CA ASP A 57 14.66 7.56 16.85
C ASP A 57 15.78 7.31 15.83
N TRP A 58 16.42 8.39 15.39
CA TRP A 58 17.50 8.32 14.39
C TRP A 58 18.72 7.51 14.85
N SER A 59 18.90 7.26 16.15
CA SER A 59 19.97 6.39 16.65
C SER A 59 19.76 4.93 16.26
N GLY A 60 18.50 4.51 16.05
CA GLY A 60 18.17 3.18 15.56
C GLY A 60 18.78 2.85 14.19
N LEU A 61 19.20 3.85 13.41
CA LEU A 61 19.89 3.62 12.14
C LEU A 61 21.37 3.19 12.31
N ASP A 62 21.95 3.31 13.51
CA ASP A 62 23.33 2.88 13.77
C ASP A 62 23.54 1.37 13.61
N ALA A 63 22.47 0.59 13.74
CA ALA A 63 22.51 -0.84 13.47
C ALA A 63 22.77 -1.19 11.98
N TYR A 64 22.73 -0.21 11.08
CA TYR A 64 22.88 -0.42 9.63
C TYR A 64 24.20 0.13 9.05
N GLN A 65 25.12 0.57 9.89
CA GLN A 65 26.46 0.99 9.47
C GLN A 65 27.16 -0.17 8.71
N GLY A 66 27.65 0.10 7.50
CA GLY A 66 28.36 -0.90 6.69
C GLY A 66 27.47 -2.02 6.10
N VAL A 67 26.14 -1.89 6.12
CA VAL A 67 25.25 -2.91 5.53
C VAL A 67 25.26 -2.86 4.00
N PHE A 68 25.40 -1.67 3.42
CA PHE A 68 25.37 -1.43 1.98
C PHE A 68 26.70 -0.89 1.51
N THR A 69 27.20 -1.33 0.35
CA THR A 69 28.12 -0.47 -0.40
C THR A 69 27.34 0.69 -1.01
N ARG A 70 28.05 1.72 -1.45
CA ARG A 70 27.44 2.85 -2.14
C ARG A 70 26.68 2.40 -3.40
N ALA A 71 27.29 1.53 -4.20
CA ALA A 71 26.68 1.04 -5.44
C ALA A 71 25.39 0.23 -5.18
N GLU A 72 25.39 -0.60 -4.14
CA GLU A 72 24.18 -1.34 -3.74
C GLU A 72 23.05 -0.38 -3.34
N PHE A 73 23.35 0.70 -2.61
CA PHE A 73 22.34 1.66 -2.15
C PHE A 73 21.77 2.45 -3.33
N GLU A 74 22.63 2.93 -4.23
CA GLU A 74 22.24 3.62 -5.45
C GLU A 74 21.39 2.74 -6.38
N SER A 75 21.70 1.44 -6.49
CA SER A 75 20.91 0.48 -7.27
C SER A 75 19.53 0.27 -6.66
N ALA A 76 19.45 -0.03 -5.36
CA ALA A 76 18.17 -0.18 -4.65
C ALA A 76 17.30 1.08 -4.80
N TRP A 77 17.91 2.26 -4.63
CA TRP A 77 17.23 3.54 -4.80
C TRP A 77 16.60 3.70 -6.18
N ARG A 78 17.43 3.57 -7.22
CA ARG A 78 17.06 3.80 -8.62
C ARG A 78 16.03 2.79 -9.13
N GLU A 79 16.07 1.56 -8.64
CA GLU A 79 15.24 0.48 -9.19
C GLU A 79 13.87 0.41 -8.52
N ILE A 80 13.76 0.83 -7.25
CA ILE A 80 12.59 0.52 -6.40
C ILE A 80 12.05 1.74 -5.69
N TYR A 81 12.92 2.52 -5.02
CA TYR A 81 12.46 3.52 -4.05
C TYR A 81 12.14 4.88 -4.64
N SER A 82 12.59 5.21 -5.85
CA SER A 82 12.18 6.45 -6.53
C SER A 82 12.20 6.32 -8.06
N THR A 83 11.39 7.14 -8.72
CA THR A 83 11.43 7.38 -10.17
C THR A 83 12.40 8.49 -10.57
N GLU A 84 12.87 9.28 -9.60
CA GLU A 84 13.78 10.39 -9.83
C GLU A 84 15.23 9.91 -10.05
N SER A 85 15.99 10.64 -10.86
CA SER A 85 17.42 10.41 -11.00
C SER A 85 18.16 10.99 -9.79
N GLY A 86 18.72 10.12 -8.94
CA GLY A 86 19.41 10.51 -7.72
C GLY A 86 18.48 10.59 -6.50
N LEU A 87 19.06 10.88 -5.33
CA LEU A 87 18.27 11.11 -4.11
C LEU A 87 17.60 12.50 -4.19
N PRO A 88 16.28 12.61 -3.97
CA PRO A 88 15.64 13.89 -3.79
C PRO A 88 16.19 14.57 -2.54
N ALA A 89 16.23 15.91 -2.58
CA ALA A 89 16.44 16.69 -1.37
C ALA A 89 15.41 16.25 -0.31
N PRO A 90 15.82 16.09 0.96
CA PRO A 90 17.05 16.61 1.54
C PRO A 90 18.19 15.58 1.68
N LEU A 91 18.01 14.34 1.19
CA LEU A 91 18.99 13.26 1.36
C LEU A 91 20.20 13.43 0.43
N LYS A 92 21.39 13.01 0.86
CA LYS A 92 22.61 13.05 0.01
C LYS A 92 23.40 11.75 0.08
N ILE A 93 23.89 11.29 -1.07
CA ILE A 93 24.88 10.22 -1.16
C ILE A 93 26.26 10.87 -1.22
N LEU A 94 27.09 10.61 -0.22
CA LEU A 94 28.50 11.01 -0.20
C LEU A 94 29.39 9.83 -0.65
N ALA A 95 30.71 9.99 -0.62
CA ALA A 95 31.64 8.96 -1.05
C ALA A 95 31.53 7.68 -0.21
N ASP A 96 31.41 7.83 1.11
CA ASP A 96 31.50 6.79 2.12
C ASP A 96 30.28 6.71 3.04
N THR A 97 29.29 7.61 2.88
CA THR A 97 28.09 7.67 3.73
C THR A 97 26.87 8.11 2.94
N VAL A 98 25.68 7.78 3.43
CA VAL A 98 24.46 8.54 3.14
C VAL A 98 24.20 9.53 4.29
N GLU A 99 23.98 10.78 3.92
CA GLU A 99 23.67 11.89 4.81
C GLU A 99 22.15 12.09 4.87
N VAL A 100 21.61 12.08 6.09
CA VAL A 100 20.18 12.11 6.36
C VAL A 100 19.84 13.28 7.29
N PRO A 101 19.16 14.31 6.78
CA PRO A 101 18.65 15.39 7.63
C PRO A 101 17.53 14.90 8.55
N THR A 102 17.73 15.08 9.84
CA THR A 102 16.86 14.54 10.89
C THR A 102 15.72 15.49 11.26
N GLY A 103 15.88 16.78 10.95
CA GLY A 103 15.01 17.85 11.46
C GLY A 103 15.22 18.17 12.96
N GLN A 104 16.13 17.49 13.65
CA GLN A 104 16.36 17.69 15.09
C GLN A 104 17.47 18.72 15.32
N PRO A 105 17.24 19.81 16.08
CA PRO A 105 18.24 20.87 16.28
C PRO A 105 19.57 20.39 16.87
N LEU A 106 19.52 19.43 17.80
CA LEU A 106 20.71 18.90 18.48
C LEU A 106 21.46 17.84 17.67
N THR A 107 20.82 17.25 16.67
CA THR A 107 21.42 16.19 15.84
C THR A 107 20.94 16.38 14.41
N PRO A 108 21.24 17.50 13.75
CA PRO A 108 20.56 17.94 12.52
C PRO A 108 20.79 16.99 11.34
N VAL A 109 21.86 16.20 11.40
CA VAL A 109 22.28 15.27 10.36
C VAL A 109 22.68 13.94 10.98
N LYS A 110 22.25 12.85 10.34
CA LYS A 110 22.68 11.48 10.62
C LYS A 110 23.47 10.96 9.43
N HIS A 111 24.65 10.37 9.68
CA HIS A 111 25.45 9.69 8.67
C HIS A 111 25.35 8.17 8.87
N ILE A 112 25.05 7.45 7.78
CA ILE A 112 25.11 5.98 7.74
C ILE A 112 26.20 5.61 6.73
N ALA A 113 27.29 5.04 7.24
CA ALA A 113 28.46 4.65 6.48
C ALA A 113 28.17 3.47 5.55
N PHE A 114 28.72 3.58 4.35
CA PHE A 114 28.79 2.50 3.39
C PHE A 114 29.94 1.55 3.75
N ARG A 115 29.71 0.28 3.44
CA ARG A 115 30.76 -0.73 3.38
C ARG A 115 31.71 -0.38 2.22
N PRO A 116 33.04 -0.56 2.40
CA PRO A 116 33.98 -0.47 1.29
C PRO A 116 33.61 -1.42 0.14
N GLU A 117 33.82 -0.98 -1.09
CA GLU A 117 33.62 -1.84 -2.26
C GLU A 117 34.55 -3.06 -2.19
N GLY A 118 34.01 -4.23 -2.54
CA GLY A 118 34.73 -5.51 -2.47
C GLY A 118 34.87 -6.12 -1.07
N ALA A 119 34.52 -5.41 0.02
CA ALA A 119 34.47 -6.01 1.35
C ALA A 119 33.29 -6.99 1.47
N PRO A 120 33.43 -8.08 2.25
CA PRO A 120 32.40 -9.10 2.36
C PRO A 120 31.11 -8.52 2.93
N ARG A 121 29.97 -8.94 2.37
CA ARG A 121 28.65 -8.55 2.86
C ARG A 121 28.48 -9.02 4.32
N PRO A 122 28.01 -8.16 5.24
CA PRO A 122 27.81 -8.57 6.62
C PRO A 122 26.75 -9.66 6.72
N PRO A 123 26.86 -10.55 7.72
CA PRO A 123 26.05 -11.76 7.82
C PRO A 123 24.53 -11.50 7.84
N GLN A 124 24.05 -10.34 8.34
CA GLN A 124 22.68 -9.83 8.14
C GLN A 124 22.51 -8.41 8.70
N PRO A 125 21.61 -7.57 8.13
CA PRO A 125 21.18 -6.33 8.79
C PRO A 125 20.31 -6.60 10.02
N ALA A 126 20.16 -5.61 10.90
CA ALA A 126 19.28 -5.73 12.07
C ALA A 126 17.79 -5.86 11.66
N ARG A 127 17.22 -7.06 11.81
CA ARG A 127 15.81 -7.37 11.54
C ARG A 127 15.34 -8.60 12.31
N TYR A 128 14.02 -8.78 12.44
CA TYR A 128 13.43 -9.96 13.11
C TYR A 128 12.99 -11.07 12.14
N TRP A 129 12.78 -10.74 10.87
CA TRP A 129 12.27 -11.65 9.85
C TRP A 129 13.41 -12.37 9.14
N ARG A 130 13.12 -13.55 8.58
CA ARG A 130 14.10 -14.39 7.87
C ARG A 130 13.86 -14.35 6.36
N ALA A 131 14.93 -14.28 5.57
CA ALA A 131 14.88 -14.54 4.14
C ALA A 131 14.72 -16.04 3.87
N VAL A 132 14.36 -16.40 2.64
CA VAL A 132 14.16 -17.81 2.26
C VAL A 132 15.41 -18.68 2.45
N GLU A 133 16.61 -18.11 2.26
CA GLU A 133 17.88 -18.83 2.44
C GLU A 133 18.18 -19.12 3.92
N GLU A 134 17.60 -18.34 4.82
CA GLU A 134 17.75 -18.43 6.27
C GLU A 134 16.79 -19.45 6.89
N LEU A 135 15.76 -19.85 6.16
CA LEU A 135 14.87 -20.93 6.59
C LEU A 135 15.62 -22.27 6.60
N PRO A 136 15.22 -23.23 7.46
CA PRO A 136 15.75 -24.58 7.41
C PRO A 136 15.52 -25.20 6.01
N PRO A 137 16.40 -26.09 5.52
CA PRO A 137 16.20 -26.79 4.25
C PRO A 137 14.84 -27.50 4.22
N GLN A 138 14.23 -27.63 3.03
CA GLN A 138 12.92 -28.27 2.90
C GLN A 138 13.01 -29.74 3.32
N ALA A 139 14.02 -30.48 2.86
CA ALA A 139 14.31 -31.86 3.21
C ALA A 139 13.09 -32.80 3.11
N GLY A 140 12.29 -32.62 2.04
CA GLY A 140 11.05 -33.39 1.81
C GLY A 140 9.86 -33.02 2.71
N ARG A 141 9.99 -32.02 3.58
CA ARG A 141 8.90 -31.49 4.41
C ARG A 141 7.93 -30.65 3.55
N PRO A 142 6.73 -30.33 4.08
CA PRO A 142 5.80 -29.42 3.41
C PRO A 142 6.49 -28.12 2.99
N VAL A 143 6.17 -27.63 1.79
CA VAL A 143 6.90 -26.54 1.12
C VAL A 143 7.03 -25.27 1.98
N LEU A 144 6.00 -24.93 2.75
CA LEU A 144 5.97 -23.73 3.58
C LEU A 144 6.34 -24.02 5.05
N SER A 145 6.92 -25.19 5.37
CA SER A 145 7.30 -25.52 6.75
C SER A 145 8.21 -24.46 7.37
N ASP A 146 8.01 -24.15 8.65
CA ASP A 146 8.77 -23.15 9.44
C ASP A 146 8.60 -21.69 9.00
N LEU A 147 7.84 -21.41 7.93
CA LEU A 147 7.56 -20.05 7.49
C LEU A 147 6.44 -19.46 8.35
N LYS A 148 6.65 -18.26 8.88
CA LYS A 148 5.61 -17.52 9.60
C LYS A 148 5.00 -16.45 8.71
N ILE A 149 3.73 -16.60 8.36
CA ILE A 149 2.98 -15.67 7.52
C ILE A 149 1.93 -14.95 8.35
N ALA A 150 1.90 -13.62 8.26
CA ALA A 150 0.76 -12.85 8.73
C ALA A 150 -0.17 -12.53 7.56
N LEU A 151 -1.47 -12.76 7.74
CA LEU A 151 -2.51 -12.35 6.79
C LEU A 151 -3.17 -11.08 7.34
N ASP A 152 -3.03 -9.98 6.60
CA ASP A 152 -3.66 -8.70 6.92
C ASP A 152 -4.86 -8.47 5.99
N PRO A 153 -6.07 -8.89 6.38
CA PRO A 153 -7.26 -8.58 5.60
C PRO A 153 -7.53 -7.08 5.66
N GLY A 154 -7.42 -6.42 4.51
CA GLY A 154 -7.65 -5.00 4.33
C GLY A 154 -8.99 -4.52 4.86
N HIS A 155 -9.08 -3.23 5.19
CA HIS A 155 -10.29 -2.60 5.76
C HIS A 155 -10.77 -3.25 7.06
N ILE A 156 -11.81 -2.72 7.69
CA ILE A 156 -12.41 -3.26 8.90
C ILE A 156 -13.60 -4.15 8.53
N GLY A 157 -14.54 -3.64 7.72
CA GLY A 157 -15.77 -4.35 7.36
C GLY A 157 -16.92 -4.16 8.37
N GLY A 158 -17.93 -5.02 8.30
CA GLY A 158 -19.11 -4.98 9.15
C GLY A 158 -19.79 -3.61 9.22
N ALA A 159 -20.01 -3.12 10.44
CA ALA A 159 -20.65 -1.81 10.68
C ALA A 159 -19.83 -0.63 10.15
N TRP A 160 -18.52 -0.82 9.92
CA TRP A 160 -17.60 0.23 9.53
C TRP A 160 -17.50 0.43 8.02
N ALA A 161 -17.94 -0.56 7.21
CA ALA A 161 -17.76 -0.57 5.77
C ALA A 161 -18.30 0.68 5.05
N ARG A 162 -19.39 1.27 5.55
CA ARG A 162 -19.96 2.52 5.00
C ARG A 162 -19.06 3.73 5.25
N MET A 163 -18.50 3.85 6.46
CA MET A 163 -17.56 4.92 6.82
C MET A 163 -16.26 4.80 6.04
N GLU A 164 -15.79 3.56 5.81
CA GLU A 164 -14.60 3.28 5.00
C GLU A 164 -14.81 3.53 3.50
N GLU A 165 -16.03 3.85 3.08
CA GLU A 165 -16.44 3.95 1.67
C GLU A 165 -16.13 2.67 0.88
N ARG A 166 -16.22 1.52 1.57
CA ARG A 166 -16.00 0.16 1.07
C ARG A 166 -17.23 -0.72 1.19
N PHE A 167 -18.40 -0.10 1.09
CA PHE A 167 -19.71 -0.74 1.03
C PHE A 167 -20.30 -0.49 -0.35
N LEU A 168 -20.61 -1.55 -1.10
CA LEU A 168 -21.13 -1.45 -2.46
C LEU A 168 -22.45 -2.20 -2.61
N SER A 169 -23.45 -1.53 -3.18
CA SER A 169 -24.79 -2.05 -3.41
C SER A 169 -25.33 -1.52 -4.74
N PHE A 170 -25.81 -2.41 -5.61
CA PHE A 170 -26.47 -2.05 -6.86
C PHE A 170 -28.00 -2.23 -6.80
N GLN A 171 -28.51 -2.96 -5.81
CA GLN A 171 -29.93 -3.22 -5.62
C GLN A 171 -30.30 -3.30 -4.13
N PRO A 172 -31.53 -2.95 -3.74
CA PRO A 172 -31.99 -3.10 -2.37
C PRO A 172 -31.86 -4.55 -1.86
N GLY A 173 -31.34 -4.72 -0.65
CA GLY A 173 -31.12 -6.04 -0.04
C GLY A 173 -29.80 -6.72 -0.42
N GLU A 174 -29.05 -6.15 -1.35
CA GLU A 174 -27.75 -6.65 -1.80
C GLU A 174 -26.62 -5.73 -1.35
N ALA A 175 -25.54 -6.30 -0.80
CA ALA A 175 -24.33 -5.53 -0.52
C ALA A 175 -23.09 -6.43 -0.45
N ILE A 176 -21.96 -5.87 -0.85
CA ILE A 176 -20.64 -6.43 -0.55
C ILE A 176 -19.82 -5.41 0.21
N GLN A 177 -18.94 -5.91 1.09
CA GLN A 177 -18.08 -5.10 1.94
C GLN A 177 -16.65 -5.61 1.80
N GLU A 178 -15.72 -4.74 1.40
CA GLU A 178 -14.34 -5.17 1.11
C GLU A 178 -13.69 -5.82 2.34
N GLY A 179 -13.87 -5.21 3.52
CA GLY A 179 -13.32 -5.73 4.77
C GLY A 179 -13.82 -7.12 5.14
N ASP A 180 -15.08 -7.44 4.85
CA ASP A 180 -15.64 -8.77 5.11
C ASP A 180 -15.09 -9.80 4.12
N LEU A 181 -15.07 -9.45 2.83
CA LEU A 181 -14.54 -10.30 1.77
C LEU A 181 -13.04 -10.60 1.95
N ALA A 182 -12.26 -9.59 2.33
CA ALA A 182 -10.84 -9.75 2.66
C ALA A 182 -10.65 -10.68 3.87
N LEU A 183 -11.48 -10.55 4.91
CA LEU A 183 -11.42 -11.42 6.10
C LEU A 183 -11.79 -12.87 5.77
N ILE A 184 -12.82 -13.08 4.95
CA ILE A 184 -13.20 -14.42 4.46
C ILE A 184 -12.04 -15.03 3.67
N THR A 185 -11.45 -14.27 2.75
CA THR A 185 -10.29 -14.72 1.96
C THR A 185 -9.10 -15.07 2.86
N ALA A 186 -8.82 -14.26 3.89
CA ALA A 186 -7.77 -14.53 4.86
C ALA A 186 -7.98 -15.85 5.59
N ARG A 187 -9.21 -16.18 5.99
CA ARG A 187 -9.53 -17.46 6.66
C ARG A 187 -9.33 -18.65 5.74
N VAL A 188 -9.76 -18.54 4.47
CA VAL A 188 -9.50 -19.58 3.47
C VAL A 188 -8.00 -19.78 3.27
N LEU A 189 -7.25 -18.69 3.10
CA LEU A 189 -5.79 -18.73 2.97
C LEU A 189 -5.12 -19.32 4.21
N GLN A 190 -5.58 -18.98 5.41
CA GLN A 190 -5.03 -19.51 6.65
C GLN A 190 -5.06 -21.04 6.65
N GLU A 191 -6.20 -21.65 6.32
CA GLU A 191 -6.32 -23.10 6.23
C GLU A 191 -5.38 -23.69 5.17
N ARG A 192 -5.35 -23.11 3.96
CA ARG A 192 -4.59 -23.66 2.83
C ARG A 192 -3.08 -23.54 3.04
N LEU A 193 -2.61 -22.41 3.56
CA LEU A 193 -1.19 -22.19 3.83
C LEU A 193 -0.71 -23.01 5.04
N ALA A 194 -1.56 -23.16 6.08
CA ALA A 194 -1.26 -24.05 7.20
C ALA A 194 -1.16 -25.52 6.78
N ALA A 195 -2.03 -25.98 5.86
CA ALA A 195 -1.94 -27.32 5.28
C ALA A 195 -0.62 -27.58 4.51
N LEU A 196 0.04 -26.51 4.04
CA LEU A 196 1.37 -26.56 3.41
C LEU A 196 2.53 -26.37 4.42
N GLY A 197 2.23 -26.33 5.71
CA GLY A 197 3.20 -26.31 6.82
C GLY A 197 3.53 -24.93 7.40
N ALA A 198 2.92 -23.85 6.92
CA ALA A 198 3.17 -22.50 7.44
C ALA A 198 2.55 -22.29 8.83
N GLU A 199 3.18 -21.46 9.67
CA GLU A 199 2.52 -20.82 10.81
C GLU A 199 1.78 -19.59 10.29
N VAL A 200 0.45 -19.57 10.37
CA VAL A 200 -0.37 -18.52 9.75
C VAL A 200 -1.22 -17.80 10.80
N VAL A 201 -1.00 -16.49 10.93
CA VAL A 201 -1.65 -15.64 11.93
C VAL A 201 -2.42 -14.51 11.24
N LEU A 202 -3.67 -14.29 11.63
CA LEU A 202 -4.45 -13.16 11.15
C LEU A 202 -4.11 -11.89 11.94
N VAL A 203 -3.90 -10.77 11.24
CA VAL A 203 -3.69 -9.46 11.86
C VAL A 203 -4.98 -8.93 12.50
N ARG A 204 -6.15 -9.30 11.96
CA ARG A 204 -7.45 -9.17 12.60
C ARG A 204 -8.33 -10.37 12.28
N GLU A 205 -9.18 -10.76 13.21
CA GLU A 205 -9.97 -12.00 13.13
C GLU A 205 -11.47 -11.73 13.02
N GLN A 206 -11.89 -10.48 13.22
CA GLN A 206 -13.28 -10.03 13.26
C GLN A 206 -13.44 -8.75 12.42
N PRO A 207 -14.68 -8.42 12.00
CA PRO A 207 -14.98 -7.17 11.32
C PRO A 207 -15.04 -5.98 12.30
N GLU A 208 -14.01 -5.86 13.14
CA GLU A 208 -13.86 -4.84 14.18
C GLU A 208 -12.46 -4.23 14.10
N PRO A 209 -12.29 -2.94 14.46
CA PRO A 209 -11.00 -2.27 14.41
C PRO A 209 -10.04 -2.88 15.42
N VAL A 210 -8.77 -2.97 15.03
CA VAL A 210 -7.66 -3.28 15.94
C VAL A 210 -7.33 -2.06 16.81
N THR A 211 -7.50 -0.84 16.27
CA THR A 211 -7.31 0.39 17.04
C THR A 211 -8.37 0.55 18.13
N LEU A 212 -7.93 1.04 19.29
CA LEU A 212 -8.82 1.40 20.40
C LEU A 212 -9.40 2.81 20.24
N GLN A 213 -8.83 3.64 19.37
CA GLN A 213 -9.33 4.98 19.08
C GLN A 213 -10.62 4.90 18.26
N ARG A 214 -11.43 5.95 18.35
CA ARG A 214 -12.63 6.18 17.55
C ARG A 214 -12.56 7.55 16.90
N PRO A 215 -13.42 7.87 15.91
CA PRO A 215 -13.40 9.18 15.27
C PRO A 215 -13.45 10.35 16.27
N GLY A 216 -14.22 10.22 17.35
CA GLY A 216 -14.29 11.25 18.40
C GLY A 216 -12.95 11.55 19.08
N ASP A 217 -12.05 10.58 19.19
CA ASP A 217 -10.72 10.75 19.79
C ASP A 217 -9.75 11.49 18.87
N LEU A 218 -10.10 11.68 17.60
CA LEU A 218 -9.23 12.18 16.53
C LEU A 218 -9.65 13.58 16.03
N MET A 219 -10.56 14.23 16.73
CA MET A 219 -11.12 15.54 16.34
C MET A 219 -10.06 16.65 16.38
N ALA A 220 -9.09 16.58 17.30
CA ALA A 220 -8.03 17.56 17.42
C ALA A 220 -7.06 17.46 16.23
N GLU A 221 -6.65 16.25 15.88
CA GLU A 221 -5.79 15.96 14.73
C GLU A 221 -6.49 16.31 13.42
N ALA A 222 -7.80 16.03 13.32
CA ALA A 222 -8.62 16.44 12.19
C ALA A 222 -8.64 17.98 12.01
N ALA A 223 -8.77 18.73 13.11
CA ALA A 223 -8.74 20.19 13.08
C ALA A 223 -7.39 20.74 12.61
N GLU A 224 -6.27 20.17 13.08
CA GLU A 224 -4.94 20.60 12.63
C GLU A 224 -4.71 20.29 11.15
N ILE A 225 -5.17 19.14 10.64
CA ILE A 225 -5.10 18.84 9.19
C ILE A 225 -5.86 19.90 8.38
N LEU A 226 -7.08 20.26 8.78
CA LEU A 226 -7.89 21.25 8.07
C LEU A 226 -7.23 22.63 8.12
N LYS A 227 -6.66 23.00 9.26
CA LYS A 227 -5.90 24.24 9.41
C LYS A 227 -4.65 24.28 8.54
N GLU A 228 -3.92 23.16 8.40
CA GLU A 228 -2.79 23.06 7.46
C GLU A 228 -3.25 23.19 5.99
N MET A 229 -4.48 22.79 5.68
CA MET A 229 -5.14 23.03 4.38
C MET A 229 -5.69 24.46 4.23
N GLY A 230 -5.53 25.34 5.22
CA GLY A 230 -6.03 26.71 5.21
C GLY A 230 -7.49 26.88 5.63
N ILE A 231 -8.11 25.83 6.18
CA ILE A 231 -9.52 25.81 6.59
C ILE A 231 -9.60 26.07 8.09
N LEU A 232 -9.79 27.34 8.47
CA LEU A 232 -9.73 27.79 9.86
C LEU A 232 -11.03 27.56 10.64
N ASN A 233 -12.17 27.51 9.96
CA ASN A 233 -13.50 27.35 10.56
C ASN A 233 -14.28 26.23 9.85
N PRO A 234 -13.86 24.96 9.99
CA PRO A 234 -14.54 23.85 9.33
C PRO A 234 -15.91 23.57 9.97
N ALA A 235 -16.85 23.08 9.16
CA ALA A 235 -18.09 22.52 9.67
C ALA A 235 -17.83 21.26 10.50
N GLN A 236 -18.64 21.05 11.53
CA GLN A 236 -18.49 19.91 12.45
C GLN A 236 -18.82 18.59 11.77
N SER A 237 -19.94 18.54 11.04
CA SER A 237 -20.45 17.38 10.32
C SER A 237 -20.57 17.65 8.83
N TYR A 238 -20.65 16.57 8.05
CA TYR A 238 -20.94 16.63 6.62
C TYR A 238 -22.43 16.45 6.28
N GLU A 239 -23.33 16.63 7.25
CA GLU A 239 -24.77 16.53 7.02
C GLU A 239 -25.22 17.58 5.99
N GLY A 240 -25.89 17.12 4.93
CA GLY A 240 -26.31 17.98 3.81
C GLY A 240 -25.17 18.43 2.89
N LEU A 241 -23.93 17.99 3.11
CA LEU A 241 -22.77 18.31 2.27
C LEU A 241 -22.39 17.16 1.34
N ALA A 242 -21.89 17.50 0.15
CA ALA A 242 -21.42 16.56 -0.85
C ALA A 242 -20.09 17.05 -1.47
N GLY A 243 -19.41 16.17 -2.20
CA GLY A 243 -18.16 16.50 -2.90
C GLY A 243 -17.08 17.06 -1.97
N ASP A 244 -16.37 18.09 -2.42
CA ASP A 244 -15.25 18.68 -1.69
C ASP A 244 -15.67 19.24 -0.32
N ALA A 245 -16.87 19.82 -0.22
CA ALA A 245 -17.38 20.36 1.04
C ALA A 245 -17.53 19.29 2.13
N LYS A 246 -17.95 18.07 1.77
CA LYS A 246 -17.98 16.91 2.69
C LYS A 246 -16.58 16.62 3.23
N SER A 247 -15.58 16.63 2.33
CA SER A 247 -14.20 16.29 2.69
C SER A 247 -13.50 17.33 3.59
N GLN A 248 -14.05 18.54 3.69
CA GLN A 248 -13.51 19.66 4.45
C GLN A 248 -14.10 19.79 5.87
N THR A 249 -14.83 18.77 6.33
CA THR A 249 -15.47 18.74 7.66
C THR A 249 -14.60 18.03 8.70
N LEU A 250 -14.79 18.38 9.96
CA LEU A 250 -14.10 17.71 11.08
C LEU A 250 -14.45 16.22 11.15
N GLN A 251 -15.75 15.90 11.09
CA GLN A 251 -16.22 14.53 11.09
C GLN A 251 -15.54 13.68 10.01
N TRP A 252 -15.49 14.18 8.76
CA TRP A 252 -14.86 13.43 7.67
C TRP A 252 -13.38 13.16 7.91
N GLN A 253 -12.62 14.19 8.32
CA GLN A 253 -11.19 14.03 8.56
C GLN A 253 -10.91 13.10 9.74
N ALA A 254 -11.72 13.18 10.81
CA ALA A 254 -11.61 12.30 11.96
C ALA A 254 -11.94 10.83 11.60
N GLU A 255 -12.99 10.59 10.81
CA GLU A 255 -13.32 9.28 10.28
C GLU A 255 -12.19 8.73 9.40
N LYS A 256 -11.65 9.55 8.48
CA LYS A 256 -10.53 9.16 7.62
C LYS A 256 -9.26 8.84 8.41
N LEU A 257 -8.94 9.61 9.44
CA LEU A 257 -7.84 9.33 10.36
C LEU A 257 -8.05 7.99 11.08
N PHE A 258 -9.27 7.72 11.53
CA PHE A 258 -9.60 6.47 12.21
C PHE A 258 -9.30 5.24 11.35
N TYR A 259 -9.92 5.12 10.16
CA TYR A 259 -9.82 3.87 9.38
C TYR A 259 -8.60 3.79 8.45
N ARG A 260 -7.99 4.92 8.02
CA ARG A 260 -6.83 4.92 7.11
C ARG A 260 -5.49 5.14 7.80
N VAL A 261 -5.48 5.61 9.05
CA VAL A 261 -4.24 5.96 9.74
C VAL A 261 -4.15 5.22 11.07
N SER A 262 -5.02 5.53 12.02
CA SER A 262 -5.02 4.92 13.37
C SER A 262 -5.11 3.40 13.31
N GLU A 263 -6.06 2.86 12.52
CA GLU A 263 -6.22 1.41 12.35
C GLU A 263 -4.95 0.76 11.77
N ILE A 264 -4.34 1.35 10.75
CA ILE A 264 -3.12 0.80 10.12
C ILE A 264 -1.93 0.87 11.08
N HIS A 265 -1.79 1.93 11.88
CA HIS A 265 -0.77 2.02 12.92
C HIS A 265 -0.97 0.95 14.01
N ALA A 266 -2.21 0.69 14.43
CA ALA A 266 -2.51 -0.35 15.41
C ALA A 266 -2.17 -1.75 14.88
N ARG A 267 -2.47 -2.02 13.60
CA ARG A 267 -2.06 -3.25 12.91
C ARG A 267 -0.54 -3.36 12.80
N ALA A 268 0.16 -2.29 12.48
CA ALA A 268 1.63 -2.27 12.43
C ALA A 268 2.24 -2.61 13.79
N GLY A 269 1.68 -2.09 14.89
CA GLY A 269 2.08 -2.48 16.24
C GLY A 269 1.89 -3.97 16.48
N ARG A 270 0.74 -4.54 16.10
CA ARG A 270 0.51 -5.99 16.21
C ARG A 270 1.49 -6.80 15.37
N VAL A 271 1.75 -6.42 14.12
CA VAL A 271 2.68 -7.09 13.21
C VAL A 271 4.11 -7.06 13.76
N ASN A 272 4.62 -5.87 14.10
CA ASN A 272 6.04 -5.68 14.43
C ASN A 272 6.38 -6.10 15.87
N GLU A 273 5.44 -5.97 16.81
CA GLU A 273 5.74 -6.18 18.23
C GLU A 273 5.28 -7.56 18.72
N ARG A 274 4.20 -8.10 18.16
CA ARG A 274 3.56 -9.34 18.65
C ARG A 274 3.73 -10.51 17.68
N ILE A 275 3.36 -10.33 16.41
CA ILE A 275 3.37 -11.44 15.44
C ILE A 275 4.81 -11.73 14.99
N LYS A 276 5.55 -10.71 14.58
CA LYS A 276 6.91 -10.80 14.01
C LYS A 276 7.02 -11.87 12.91
N PRO A 277 6.25 -11.75 11.82
CA PRO A 277 6.23 -12.75 10.75
C PRO A 277 7.46 -12.62 9.83
N ASP A 278 7.73 -13.66 9.04
CA ASP A 278 8.71 -13.57 7.94
C ASP A 278 8.13 -12.83 6.72
N LEU A 279 6.79 -12.84 6.59
CA LEU A 279 6.05 -12.26 5.47
C LEU A 279 4.67 -11.79 5.93
N VAL A 280 4.25 -10.62 5.45
CA VAL A 280 2.85 -10.18 5.50
C VAL A 280 2.23 -10.21 4.11
N LEU A 281 1.03 -10.77 4.01
CA LEU A 281 0.17 -10.64 2.83
C LEU A 281 -0.97 -9.67 3.17
N CYS A 282 -0.97 -8.49 2.56
CA CYS A 282 -2.06 -7.52 2.69
C CYS A 282 -3.12 -7.83 1.63
N LEU A 283 -4.29 -8.28 2.08
CA LEU A 283 -5.35 -8.80 1.20
C LEU A 283 -6.41 -7.73 0.99
N HIS A 284 -6.53 -7.25 -0.25
CA HIS A 284 -7.54 -6.28 -0.67
C HIS A 284 -8.31 -6.78 -1.89
N LEU A 285 -9.36 -6.05 -2.25
CA LEU A 285 -9.94 -6.09 -3.59
C LEU A 285 -9.86 -4.69 -4.20
N ASN A 286 -9.90 -4.60 -5.52
CA ASN A 286 -9.84 -3.31 -6.18
C ASN A 286 -11.24 -2.71 -6.40
N ALA A 287 -11.32 -1.43 -6.68
CA ALA A 287 -12.55 -0.77 -7.12
C ALA A 287 -12.21 0.41 -8.05
N GLU A 288 -13.10 0.64 -9.02
CA GLU A 288 -13.03 1.78 -9.94
C GLU A 288 -14.09 2.81 -9.60
N SER A 289 -14.00 4.01 -10.17
CA SER A 289 -15.10 4.98 -10.07
C SER A 289 -16.40 4.38 -10.62
N TRP A 290 -17.50 4.52 -9.89
CA TRP A 290 -18.82 3.96 -10.25
C TRP A 290 -19.91 5.03 -10.43
N GLY A 291 -19.53 6.29 -10.63
CA GLY A 291 -20.48 7.39 -10.75
C GLY A 291 -21.07 7.83 -9.40
N ALA A 292 -22.25 8.43 -9.44
CA ALA A 292 -22.90 9.01 -8.26
C ALA A 292 -23.42 7.92 -7.31
N ALA A 293 -23.40 8.19 -6.00
CA ALA A 293 -23.77 7.20 -4.99
C ALA A 293 -25.25 6.76 -5.08
N GLU A 294 -26.11 7.65 -5.56
CA GLU A 294 -27.53 7.43 -5.82
C GLU A 294 -27.82 6.67 -7.12
N ALA A 295 -26.84 6.55 -8.01
CA ALA A 295 -26.96 5.87 -9.30
C ALA A 295 -25.64 5.15 -9.66
N PRO A 296 -25.22 4.15 -8.86
CA PRO A 296 -23.96 3.44 -9.10
C PRO A 296 -24.00 2.67 -10.41
N GLN A 297 -22.89 2.68 -11.14
CA GLN A 297 -22.71 2.00 -12.42
C GLN A 297 -21.61 0.95 -12.33
N PHE A 298 -21.83 -0.18 -12.99
CA PHE A 298 -20.78 -1.18 -13.11
C PHE A 298 -19.62 -0.63 -13.92
N SER A 299 -18.40 -0.87 -13.44
CA SER A 299 -17.20 -0.61 -14.20
C SER A 299 -17.04 -1.69 -15.27
N PRO A 300 -16.67 -1.34 -16.50
CA PRO A 300 -16.28 -2.31 -17.52
C PRO A 300 -14.87 -2.87 -17.26
N GLN A 301 -14.12 -2.29 -16.33
CA GLN A 301 -12.74 -2.70 -16.02
C GLN A 301 -12.72 -3.78 -14.97
N ASN A 302 -11.82 -4.74 -15.14
CA ASN A 302 -11.48 -5.74 -14.14
C ASN A 302 -10.00 -6.06 -14.28
N HIS A 303 -9.25 -6.01 -13.20
CA HIS A 303 -7.79 -6.07 -13.26
C HIS A 303 -7.18 -6.56 -11.94
N LEU A 304 -5.88 -6.79 -12.02
CA LEU A 304 -5.03 -7.23 -10.92
C LEU A 304 -3.78 -6.36 -10.87
N HIS A 305 -3.39 -5.97 -9.66
CA HIS A 305 -2.02 -5.59 -9.36
C HIS A 305 -1.57 -6.12 -8.02
N ILE A 306 -0.25 -6.25 -7.92
CA ILE A 306 0.48 -6.61 -6.71
C ILE A 306 1.40 -5.47 -6.37
N LEU A 307 1.41 -5.03 -5.12
CA LEU A 307 2.22 -3.89 -4.68
C LEU A 307 3.27 -4.33 -3.68
N VAL A 308 4.47 -3.78 -3.84
CA VAL A 308 5.56 -3.81 -2.86
C VAL A 308 5.88 -2.36 -2.45
N ASN A 309 6.65 -2.19 -1.38
CA ASN A 309 7.05 -0.87 -0.94
C ASN A 309 8.07 -0.21 -1.90
N GLY A 310 7.95 1.09 -2.12
CA GLY A 310 8.88 1.87 -2.95
C GLY A 310 8.20 3.09 -3.59
N CYS A 311 8.81 3.66 -4.63
CA CYS A 311 8.28 4.81 -5.37
C CYS A 311 7.89 6.02 -4.49
N TYR A 312 8.78 6.42 -3.58
CA TYR A 312 8.64 7.59 -2.72
C TYR A 312 8.87 8.87 -3.53
N SER A 313 8.01 9.86 -3.29
CA SER A 313 8.17 11.22 -3.83
C SER A 313 9.03 12.11 -2.92
N ALA A 314 9.63 13.16 -3.48
CA ALA A 314 10.38 14.15 -2.70
C ALA A 314 9.53 14.77 -1.56
N VAL A 315 8.25 15.06 -1.81
CA VAL A 315 7.33 15.65 -0.82
C VAL A 315 7.07 14.70 0.34
N GLU A 316 6.89 13.41 0.08
CA GLU A 316 6.74 12.41 1.15
C GLU A 316 7.99 12.33 2.03
N LEU A 317 9.16 12.48 1.42
CA LEU A 317 10.45 12.46 2.12
C LEU A 317 10.76 13.76 2.86
N GLU A 318 9.88 14.74 2.87
CA GLU A 318 9.97 15.87 3.80
C GLU A 318 9.50 15.50 5.22
N GLN A 319 8.74 14.41 5.36
CA GLN A 319 8.27 13.92 6.64
C GLN A 319 9.32 13.01 7.30
N ALA A 320 9.65 13.30 8.56
CA ALA A 320 10.72 12.65 9.31
C ALA A 320 10.51 11.13 9.47
N ASP A 321 9.29 10.73 9.82
CA ASP A 321 8.85 9.35 9.95
C ASP A 321 8.95 8.58 8.63
N VAL A 322 8.47 9.16 7.53
CA VAL A 322 8.54 8.53 6.21
C VAL A 322 9.98 8.29 5.78
N ARG A 323 10.88 9.26 5.96
CA ARG A 323 12.31 9.09 5.67
C ARG A 323 12.91 7.97 6.50
N PHE A 324 12.64 7.96 7.80
CA PHE A 324 13.17 6.95 8.71
C PHE A 324 12.70 5.55 8.35
N GLU A 325 11.40 5.38 8.12
CA GLU A 325 10.77 4.10 7.75
C GLU A 325 11.30 3.59 6.41
N MET A 326 11.41 4.47 5.40
CA MET A 326 12.00 4.12 4.11
C MET A 326 13.46 3.65 4.26
N LEU A 327 14.30 4.41 4.95
CA LEU A 327 15.71 4.06 5.15
C LEU A 327 15.84 2.71 5.88
N ARG A 328 15.02 2.50 6.90
CA ARG A 328 14.99 1.22 7.61
C ARG A 328 14.67 0.07 6.66
N ARG A 329 13.68 0.21 5.77
CA ARG A 329 13.32 -0.83 4.80
C ARG A 329 14.42 -1.07 3.76
N ILE A 330 15.06 -0.01 3.26
CA ILE A 330 16.22 -0.13 2.36
C ILE A 330 17.33 -0.93 3.05
N PHE A 331 17.73 -0.51 4.26
CA PHE A 331 18.83 -1.13 4.98
C PHE A 331 18.54 -2.54 5.48
N GLN A 332 17.28 -2.87 5.76
CA GLN A 332 16.88 -4.25 6.04
C GLN A 332 16.90 -5.14 4.79
N ARG A 333 17.05 -4.56 3.59
CA ARG A 333 17.02 -5.26 2.30
C ARG A 333 15.70 -5.99 2.05
N ALA A 334 14.59 -5.45 2.56
CA ALA A 334 13.28 -6.08 2.43
C ALA A 334 12.92 -6.33 0.95
N HIS A 335 13.26 -5.38 0.09
CA HIS A 335 12.99 -5.45 -1.35
C HIS A 335 13.66 -6.65 -2.06
N GLU A 336 14.81 -7.14 -1.58
CA GLU A 336 15.47 -8.32 -2.15
C GLU A 336 14.59 -9.57 -1.98
N GLN A 337 13.74 -9.61 -0.95
CA GLN A 337 12.76 -10.67 -0.73
C GLN A 337 11.41 -10.35 -1.37
N GLU A 338 10.94 -9.10 -1.27
CA GLU A 338 9.62 -8.70 -1.76
C GLU A 338 9.49 -8.84 -3.27
N LEU A 339 10.49 -8.44 -4.06
CA LEU A 339 10.39 -8.43 -5.51
C LEU A 339 10.18 -9.82 -6.14
N PRO A 340 11.06 -10.82 -5.91
CA PRO A 340 10.87 -12.12 -6.52
C PRO A 340 9.65 -12.87 -5.95
N LEU A 341 9.30 -12.63 -4.68
CA LEU A 341 8.09 -13.17 -4.06
C LEU A 341 6.83 -12.57 -4.70
N ALA A 342 6.76 -11.25 -4.84
CA ALA A 342 5.64 -10.54 -5.46
C ALA A 342 5.46 -10.94 -6.92
N ALA A 343 6.54 -11.16 -7.68
CA ALA A 343 6.47 -11.67 -9.05
C ALA A 343 5.86 -13.08 -9.11
N ALA A 344 6.29 -14.00 -8.25
CA ALA A 344 5.74 -15.35 -8.21
C ALA A 344 4.26 -15.35 -7.79
N VAL A 345 3.89 -14.52 -6.82
CA VAL A 345 2.49 -14.30 -6.41
C VAL A 345 1.67 -13.69 -7.53
N ALA A 346 2.20 -12.70 -8.25
CA ALA A 346 1.54 -12.11 -9.42
C ALA A 346 1.27 -13.16 -10.50
N ASP A 347 2.24 -14.01 -10.81
CA ASP A 347 2.08 -15.08 -11.82
C ASP A 347 1.00 -16.09 -11.39
N GLY A 348 0.99 -16.49 -10.12
CA GLY A 348 -0.05 -17.36 -9.57
C GLY A 348 -1.45 -16.73 -9.61
N MET A 349 -1.55 -15.46 -9.25
CA MET A 349 -2.80 -14.70 -9.32
C MET A 349 -3.28 -14.50 -10.74
N ALA A 350 -2.41 -14.13 -11.67
CA ALA A 350 -2.75 -13.98 -13.09
C ALA A 350 -3.22 -15.31 -13.69
N PHE A 351 -2.57 -16.42 -13.34
CA PHE A 351 -2.98 -17.77 -13.74
C PHE A 351 -4.36 -18.14 -13.21
N ALA A 352 -4.61 -17.96 -11.91
CA ALA A 352 -5.85 -18.38 -11.27
C ALA A 352 -7.05 -17.50 -11.66
N THR A 353 -6.84 -16.19 -11.81
CA THR A 353 -7.92 -15.22 -12.02
C THR A 353 -8.15 -14.88 -13.50
N GLY A 354 -7.14 -15.04 -14.36
CA GLY A 354 -7.16 -14.60 -15.75
C GLY A 354 -7.21 -13.08 -15.94
N LEU A 355 -6.98 -12.30 -14.89
CA LEU A 355 -7.13 -10.84 -14.92
C LEU A 355 -5.96 -10.14 -15.62
N PRO A 356 -6.23 -9.10 -16.44
CA PRO A 356 -5.17 -8.26 -16.97
C PRO A 356 -4.51 -7.43 -15.87
N ALA A 357 -3.28 -6.99 -16.13
CA ALA A 357 -2.57 -6.10 -15.23
C ALA A 357 -3.25 -4.71 -15.19
N TYR A 358 -3.39 -4.15 -13.98
CA TYR A 358 -3.72 -2.74 -13.83
C TYR A 358 -2.60 -1.86 -14.41
N VAL A 359 -2.96 -0.70 -14.95
CA VAL A 359 -2.00 0.25 -15.51
C VAL A 359 -2.11 1.56 -14.75
N TYR A 360 -1.14 1.81 -13.88
CA TYR A 360 -0.97 3.11 -13.23
C TYR A 360 -0.66 4.21 -14.25
N THR A 361 -1.38 5.33 -14.14
CA THR A 361 -1.20 6.54 -14.96
C THR A 361 -0.61 7.71 -14.17
N THR A 362 -0.40 7.53 -12.86
CA THR A 362 0.12 8.52 -11.92
C THR A 362 1.56 8.20 -11.52
N PRO A 363 2.38 9.21 -11.13
CA PRO A 363 3.80 9.01 -10.81
C PRO A 363 4.06 8.36 -9.45
N ASN A 364 3.01 8.05 -8.67
CA ASN A 364 3.11 7.47 -7.33
C ASN A 364 3.23 5.94 -7.33
N ALA A 365 3.44 5.32 -8.49
CA ALA A 365 3.69 3.90 -8.61
C ALA A 365 4.64 3.64 -9.78
N ARG A 366 5.45 2.58 -9.65
CA ARG A 366 6.44 2.19 -10.67
C ARG A 366 6.39 0.69 -10.89
N ARG A 367 6.40 0.23 -12.15
CA ARG A 367 6.52 -1.20 -12.44
C ARG A 367 7.82 -1.76 -11.84
N ALA A 368 7.72 -2.92 -11.21
CA ALA A 368 8.83 -3.55 -10.49
C ALA A 368 8.94 -5.04 -10.83
N ALA A 369 10.05 -5.66 -10.42
CA ALA A 369 10.34 -7.08 -10.61
C ALA A 369 10.30 -7.61 -12.06
N GLY A 370 10.26 -6.73 -13.07
CA GLY A 370 10.10 -7.12 -14.47
C GLY A 370 8.75 -7.78 -14.80
N ASN A 371 7.76 -7.69 -13.89
CA ASN A 371 6.45 -8.32 -14.03
C ASN A 371 5.39 -7.24 -14.33
N ALA A 372 4.46 -7.51 -15.25
CA ALA A 372 3.47 -6.54 -15.70
C ALA A 372 2.48 -6.13 -14.61
N HIS A 373 2.21 -7.01 -13.65
CA HIS A 373 1.25 -6.82 -12.56
C HIS A 373 1.88 -6.27 -11.28
N VAL A 374 3.22 -6.21 -11.17
CA VAL A 374 3.91 -5.82 -9.94
C VAL A 374 4.33 -4.35 -9.99
N TYR A 375 4.00 -3.60 -8.94
CA TYR A 375 4.37 -2.20 -8.78
C TYR A 375 5.00 -1.93 -7.42
N ALA A 376 6.02 -1.07 -7.40
CA ALA A 376 6.49 -0.41 -6.19
C ALA A 376 5.65 0.83 -5.91
N ARG A 377 5.13 0.97 -4.69
CA ARG A 377 4.29 2.10 -4.25
C ARG A 377 4.39 2.29 -2.74
N ASN A 378 4.41 3.54 -2.30
CA ASN A 378 4.44 3.88 -0.88
C ASN A 378 3.01 3.86 -0.30
N LEU A 379 2.66 2.78 0.38
CA LEU A 379 1.41 2.66 1.15
C LEU A 379 1.74 2.62 2.64
N LEU A 380 0.85 3.13 3.48
CA LEU A 380 1.13 3.22 4.92
C LEU A 380 1.46 1.83 5.51
N ALA A 381 0.67 0.79 5.24
CA ALA A 381 0.93 -0.55 5.76
C ALA A 381 2.25 -1.16 5.24
N ASN A 382 2.51 -1.08 3.92
CA ASN A 382 3.74 -1.63 3.35
C ASN A 382 5.00 -0.82 3.72
N ARG A 383 4.84 0.40 4.26
CA ARG A 383 5.90 1.20 4.85
C ARG A 383 6.12 0.88 6.33
N LEU A 384 5.04 0.74 7.12
CA LEU A 384 5.11 0.55 8.57
C LEU A 384 5.45 -0.87 9.00
N TYR A 385 5.11 -1.89 8.21
CA TYR A 385 5.44 -3.26 8.56
C TYR A 385 6.94 -3.50 8.32
N GLU A 386 7.64 -3.94 9.36
CA GLU A 386 9.11 -4.02 9.39
C GLU A 386 9.64 -5.36 8.88
N CYS A 387 8.87 -6.00 8.00
CA CYS A 387 9.16 -7.26 7.30
C CYS A 387 8.75 -7.16 5.82
N PRO A 388 9.07 -8.16 4.98
CA PRO A 388 8.56 -8.26 3.63
C PRO A 388 7.02 -8.25 3.60
N VAL A 389 6.47 -7.43 2.71
CA VAL A 389 5.04 -7.25 2.48
C VAL A 389 4.74 -7.44 1.00
N VAL A 390 3.73 -8.26 0.70
CA VAL A 390 3.12 -8.33 -0.62
C VAL A 390 1.67 -7.88 -0.49
N TYR A 391 1.32 -6.79 -1.17
CA TYR A 391 -0.02 -6.23 -1.21
C TYR A 391 -0.75 -6.73 -2.44
N LEU A 392 -1.99 -7.18 -2.28
CA LEU A 392 -2.75 -7.80 -3.36
C LEU A 392 -4.08 -7.07 -3.56
N GLU A 393 -4.33 -6.54 -4.75
CA GLU A 393 -5.65 -6.02 -5.14
C GLU A 393 -6.11 -6.65 -6.47
N PRO A 394 -6.53 -7.93 -6.45
CA PRO A 394 -7.29 -8.53 -7.54
C PRO A 394 -8.73 -8.01 -7.54
N TYR A 395 -9.42 -8.23 -8.66
CA TYR A 395 -10.86 -8.08 -8.82
C TYR A 395 -11.38 -6.66 -8.54
N VAL A 396 -11.90 -6.01 -9.58
CA VAL A 396 -12.65 -4.76 -9.43
C VAL A 396 -14.04 -5.10 -8.88
N MET A 397 -14.32 -4.76 -7.62
CA MET A 397 -15.55 -5.11 -6.91
C MET A 397 -16.81 -4.59 -7.59
N ASN A 398 -16.73 -3.44 -8.27
CA ASN A 398 -17.81 -2.85 -9.04
C ASN A 398 -17.82 -3.27 -10.51
N HIS A 399 -17.09 -4.32 -10.91
CA HIS A 399 -17.29 -5.00 -12.19
C HIS A 399 -18.47 -5.98 -12.06
N GLU A 400 -19.39 -6.00 -13.02
CA GLU A 400 -20.67 -6.72 -12.91
C GLU A 400 -20.53 -8.22 -12.61
N GLU A 401 -19.67 -8.93 -13.35
CA GLU A 401 -19.44 -10.35 -13.12
C GLU A 401 -18.78 -10.58 -11.76
N THR A 402 -17.82 -9.74 -11.40
CA THR A 402 -17.11 -9.84 -10.12
C THR A 402 -18.07 -9.61 -8.96
N TYR A 403 -18.87 -8.55 -9.01
CA TYR A 403 -19.88 -8.21 -8.02
C TYR A 403 -20.84 -9.39 -7.77
N ARG A 404 -21.37 -9.97 -8.86
CA ARG A 404 -22.26 -11.14 -8.80
C ARG A 404 -21.61 -12.36 -8.18
N ARG A 405 -20.30 -12.56 -8.36
CA ARG A 405 -19.57 -13.63 -7.67
C ARG A 405 -19.39 -13.31 -6.19
N LEU A 406 -18.97 -12.09 -5.87
CA LEU A 406 -18.66 -11.68 -4.49
C LEU A 406 -19.90 -11.69 -3.58
N ILE A 407 -21.09 -11.39 -4.10
CA ILE A 407 -22.31 -11.42 -3.30
C ILE A 407 -22.69 -12.84 -2.82
N HIS A 408 -22.24 -13.87 -3.53
CA HIS A 408 -22.44 -15.27 -3.14
C HIS A 408 -21.38 -15.74 -2.12
N GLY A 409 -20.44 -14.87 -1.73
CA GLY A 409 -19.42 -15.17 -0.73
C GLY A 409 -18.40 -16.21 -1.16
N HIS A 410 -17.98 -17.07 -0.23
CA HIS A 410 -17.07 -18.17 -0.50
C HIS A 410 -17.84 -19.48 -0.71
N TRP A 411 -17.46 -20.22 -1.75
CA TRP A 411 -17.93 -21.58 -1.99
C TRP A 411 -16.86 -22.39 -2.73
N LEU A 412 -16.93 -23.72 -2.58
CA LEU A 412 -16.06 -24.66 -3.28
C LEU A 412 -16.74 -25.19 -4.55
N GLY A 413 -15.92 -25.51 -5.56
CA GLY A 413 -16.39 -26.02 -6.85
C GLY A 413 -16.95 -24.92 -7.75
N ARG A 414 -17.98 -25.26 -8.52
CA ARG A 414 -18.57 -24.35 -9.53
C ARG A 414 -20.07 -24.21 -9.31
N THR A 415 -20.58 -23.00 -9.49
CA THR A 415 -22.01 -22.69 -9.45
C THR A 415 -22.42 -21.82 -10.64
N LEU A 416 -23.69 -21.79 -10.98
CA LEU A 416 -24.21 -21.03 -12.11
C LEU A 416 -24.44 -19.56 -11.72
N ILE A 417 -23.63 -18.64 -12.25
CA ILE A 417 -23.75 -17.20 -12.04
C ILE A 417 -23.79 -16.51 -13.41
N GLY A 418 -24.84 -15.73 -13.67
CA GLY A 418 -25.01 -15.04 -14.96
C GLY A 418 -25.03 -16.00 -16.16
N GLY A 419 -25.61 -17.20 -16.00
CA GLY A 419 -25.70 -18.20 -17.07
C GLY A 419 -24.40 -18.95 -17.38
N ARG A 420 -23.33 -18.74 -16.61
CA ARG A 420 -22.05 -19.47 -16.75
C ARG A 420 -21.69 -20.20 -15.46
N LEU A 421 -21.04 -21.36 -15.59
CA LEU A 421 -20.44 -22.04 -14.44
C LEU A 421 -19.19 -21.28 -14.00
N GLN A 422 -19.19 -20.80 -12.76
CA GLN A 422 -18.13 -19.98 -12.19
C GLN A 422 -17.66 -20.52 -10.84
N THR A 423 -16.38 -20.32 -10.55
CA THR A 423 -15.77 -20.52 -9.24
C THR A 423 -15.98 -19.29 -8.36
N SER A 424 -15.83 -19.45 -7.04
CA SER A 424 -15.80 -18.29 -6.13
C SER A 424 -14.63 -17.39 -6.47
N ALA A 425 -14.85 -16.07 -6.52
CA ALA A 425 -13.77 -15.11 -6.69
C ALA A 425 -12.76 -15.19 -5.53
N LEU A 426 -13.24 -15.52 -4.32
CA LEU A 426 -12.39 -15.68 -3.13
C LEU A 426 -11.58 -16.98 -3.19
N GLU A 427 -12.12 -18.03 -3.80
CA GLU A 427 -11.39 -19.29 -4.03
C GLU A 427 -10.31 -19.12 -5.10
N ASP A 428 -10.61 -18.45 -6.23
CA ASP A 428 -9.61 -18.15 -7.25
C ASP A 428 -8.47 -17.29 -6.69
N TYR A 429 -8.80 -16.31 -5.84
CA TYR A 429 -7.83 -15.49 -5.12
C TYR A 429 -6.94 -16.38 -4.23
N ALA A 430 -7.54 -17.17 -3.34
CA ALA A 430 -6.79 -18.04 -2.45
C ALA A 430 -5.88 -19.01 -3.23
N HIS A 431 -6.39 -19.59 -4.31
CA HIS A 431 -5.64 -20.47 -5.19
C HIS A 431 -4.43 -19.77 -5.83
N GLY A 432 -4.61 -18.55 -6.36
CA GLY A 432 -3.53 -17.80 -6.99
C GLY A 432 -2.38 -17.47 -6.02
N VAL A 433 -2.71 -17.05 -4.79
CA VAL A 433 -1.72 -16.81 -3.73
C VAL A 433 -0.99 -18.09 -3.35
N VAL A 434 -1.73 -19.18 -3.08
CA VAL A 434 -1.14 -20.48 -2.71
C VAL A 434 -0.19 -20.98 -3.79
N HIS A 435 -0.60 -20.89 -5.06
CA HIS A 435 0.20 -21.30 -6.20
C HIS A 435 1.50 -20.49 -6.28
N GLY A 436 1.41 -19.15 -6.20
CA GLY A 436 2.56 -18.27 -6.29
C GLY A 436 3.56 -18.45 -5.14
N LEU A 437 3.08 -18.56 -3.89
CA LEU A 437 3.95 -18.81 -2.73
C LEU A 437 4.63 -20.17 -2.84
N THR A 438 3.88 -21.22 -3.20
CA THR A 438 4.44 -22.56 -3.38
C THR A 438 5.54 -22.56 -4.43
N ALA A 439 5.30 -21.93 -5.59
CA ALA A 439 6.29 -21.82 -6.65
C ALA A 439 7.55 -21.07 -6.21
N TYR A 440 7.38 -19.95 -5.46
CA TYR A 440 8.51 -19.20 -4.93
C TYR A 440 9.37 -20.03 -3.99
N TYR A 441 8.76 -20.64 -2.96
CA TYR A 441 9.50 -21.36 -1.94
C TYR A 441 10.07 -22.69 -2.46
N GLN A 442 9.41 -23.40 -3.37
CA GLN A 442 10.01 -24.56 -4.05
C GLN A 442 11.28 -24.21 -4.82
N LYS A 443 11.30 -23.04 -5.46
CA LYS A 443 12.42 -22.61 -6.30
C LYS A 443 13.62 -22.10 -5.51
N HIS A 444 13.37 -21.37 -4.41
CA HIS A 444 14.43 -20.64 -3.70
C HIS A 444 14.85 -21.28 -2.37
N ARG A 445 14.04 -22.19 -1.81
CA ARG A 445 14.40 -22.89 -0.58
C ARG A 445 15.41 -23.99 -0.88
N ARG A 446 16.40 -24.15 0.00
CA ARG A 446 17.38 -25.24 -0.10
C ARG A 446 16.66 -26.59 -0.01
N PRO A 447 17.03 -27.58 -0.84
CA PRO A 447 16.33 -28.85 -0.93
C PRO A 447 16.38 -29.67 0.37
#